data_AF-A0A0A2MB96-F1
#
_entry.id   AF-A0A0A2MB96-F1
#
_cell.length_a   1.000
_cell.length_b   1.000
_cell.length_c   1.000
_cell.angle_alpha   90.00
_cell.angle_beta   90.00
_cell.angle_gamma   90.00
#
_symmetry.space_group_name_H-M   'P 1'
#
loop_
_entity.id
_entity.type
_entity.pdbx_description
1 polymer ?
#
loop_
_entity_poly.entity_id
_entity_poly.type
_entity_poly.pdbx_seq_one_letter_code
_entity_poly.pdbx_strand_id
1 'polypeptide(L)'
;MTVDLDITIKTDRELTPEEQEYHEFWINQFKGHFDEWFLKCGIPVSNSLHFNIDYFADKRKFAITYVNRYQERILERIRMDDYFYNRYFGQ
;
A
#
# COMPACT_ATOMS: atom_id res chain seq x y z
N MET A 1 -19.74 10.08 2.56
CA MET A 1 -19.60 8.67 2.97
C MET A 1 -18.12 8.40 3.06
N THR A 2 -17.62 8.10 4.26
CA THR A 2 -16.20 7.78 4.46
C THR A 2 -16.01 6.34 3.98
N VAL A 3 -15.12 6.14 3.02
CA VAL A 3 -14.73 4.79 2.60
C VAL A 3 -13.97 4.17 3.77
N ASP A 4 -14.34 2.94 4.11
CA ASP A 4 -13.60 2.14 5.09
C ASP A 4 -12.51 1.37 4.35
N LEU A 5 -11.32 1.99 4.27
CA LEU A 5 -10.13 1.43 3.67
C LEU A 5 -9.26 0.83 4.78
N ASP A 6 -9.17 -0.50 4.81
CA ASP A 6 -8.32 -1.22 5.72
C ASP A 6 -7.07 -1.72 5.00
N ILE A 7 -5.89 -1.42 5.55
CA ILE A 7 -4.60 -1.81 4.99
C ILE A 7 -3.80 -2.54 6.06
N THR A 8 -3.65 -3.84 5.87
CA THR A 8 -2.76 -4.67 6.66
C THR A 8 -1.41 -4.79 5.96
N ILE A 9 -0.35 -4.38 6.65
CA ILE A 9 1.03 -4.46 6.15
C ILE A 9 1.79 -5.47 6.99
N LYS A 10 2.42 -6.46 6.34
CA LYS A 10 3.27 -7.47 6.98
C LYS A 10 4.70 -7.30 6.49
N THR A 11 5.66 -7.31 7.41
CA THR A 11 7.08 -7.37 7.03
C THR A 11 7.43 -8.77 6.56
N ASP A 12 8.35 -8.87 5.60
CA ASP A 12 8.84 -10.15 5.06
C ASP A 12 9.67 -10.97 6.06
N ARG A 13 10.21 -10.31 7.08
CA ARG A 13 10.93 -10.91 8.20
C ARG A 13 10.68 -10.14 9.51
N GLU A 14 11.13 -10.74 10.60
CA GLU A 14 11.23 -10.05 11.88
C GLU A 14 12.30 -8.94 11.79
N LEU A 15 11.99 -7.78 12.36
CA LEU A 15 12.88 -6.62 12.39
C LEU A 15 13.61 -6.56 13.72
N THR A 16 14.88 -6.16 13.69
CA THR A 16 15.57 -5.81 14.93
C THR A 16 14.99 -4.50 15.50
N PRO A 17 15.17 -4.21 16.80
CA PRO A 17 14.70 -2.94 17.38
C PRO A 17 15.25 -1.69 16.67
N GLU A 18 16.48 -1.76 16.15
CA GLU A 18 17.14 -0.67 15.42
C GLU A 18 16.51 -0.45 14.02
N GLU A 19 16.10 -1.54 13.37
CA GLU A 19 15.41 -1.51 12.09
C GLU A 19 13.95 -1.04 12.24
N GLN A 20 13.34 -1.32 13.39
CA GLN A 20 11.91 -1.14 13.61
C GLN A 20 11.43 0.31 13.45
N GLU A 21 12.09 1.29 14.09
CA GLU A 21 11.71 2.70 13.97
C GLU A 21 11.80 3.19 12.51
N TYR A 22 12.87 2.79 11.82
CA TYR A 22 13.10 3.17 10.43
C TYR A 22 12.03 2.59 9.49
N HIS A 23 11.68 1.33 9.65
CA HIS A 23 10.69 0.68 8.78
C HIS A 23 9.26 1.10 9.13
N GLU A 24 8.94 1.33 10.41
CA GLU A 24 7.64 1.89 10.82
C GLU A 24 7.41 3.28 10.23
N PHE A 25 8.46 4.11 10.14
CA PHE A 25 8.38 5.38 9.43
C PHE A 25 7.92 5.19 7.97
N TRP A 26 8.55 4.28 7.22
CA TRP A 26 8.18 4.02 5.82
C TRP A 26 6.78 3.42 5.66
N ILE A 27 6.40 2.51 6.55
CA ILE A 27 5.06 1.91 6.58
C ILE A 27 4.00 2.99 6.82
N ASN A 28 4.23 3.90 7.77
CA ASN A 28 3.31 4.99 8.06
C ASN A 28 3.23 6.01 6.91
N GLN A 29 4.37 6.35 6.28
CA GLN A 29 4.41 7.20 5.09
C GLN A 29 3.62 6.59 3.93
N PHE A 30 3.79 5.28 3.70
CA PHE A 30 3.03 4.57 2.67
C PHE A 30 1.53 4.63 2.95
N LYS A 31 1.08 4.32 4.18
CA LYS A 31 -0.35 4.35 4.54
C LYS A 31 -0.97 5.72 4.28
N GLY A 32 -0.30 6.80 4.72
CA GLY A 32 -0.79 8.17 4.52
C GLY A 32 -0.91 8.53 3.03
N HIS A 33 0.14 8.27 2.24
CA HIS A 33 0.09 8.58 0.82
C HIS A 33 -0.85 7.67 0.03
N PHE A 34 -1.03 6.41 0.44
CA PHE A 34 -1.97 5.50 -0.20
C PHE A 34 -3.41 5.97 -0.01
N ASP A 35 -3.79 6.42 1.19
CA ASP A 35 -5.13 6.96 1.45
C ASP A 35 -5.38 8.23 0.63
N GLU A 36 -4.43 9.17 0.62
CA GLU A 36 -4.53 10.37 -0.22
C GLU A 36 -4.63 10.05 -1.72
N TRP A 37 -3.80 9.13 -2.20
CA TRP A 37 -3.79 8.67 -3.59
C TRP A 37 -5.14 8.04 -3.95
N PHE A 38 -5.68 7.21 -3.06
CA PHE A 38 -6.93 6.50 -3.25
C PHE A 38 -8.11 7.48 -3.37
N LEU A 39 -8.17 8.49 -2.49
CA LEU A 39 -9.17 9.55 -2.54
C LEU A 39 -9.09 10.36 -3.85
N LYS A 40 -7.88 10.70 -4.32
CA LYS A 40 -7.67 11.45 -5.57
C LYS A 40 -8.07 10.66 -6.82
N CYS A 41 -7.91 9.34 -6.80
CA CYS A 41 -8.31 8.50 -7.92
C CYS A 41 -9.82 8.52 -8.19
N GLY A 42 -10.65 8.96 -7.24
CA GLY A 42 -12.10 9.06 -7.42
C GLY A 42 -12.74 7.71 -7.74
N ILE A 43 -12.19 6.62 -7.19
CA ILE A 43 -12.73 5.27 -7.39
C ILE A 43 -14.00 5.17 -6.53
N PRO A 44 -15.19 4.96 -7.13
CA PRO A 44 -16.43 4.87 -6.38
C PRO A 44 -16.45 3.54 -5.62
N VAL A 45 -16.27 3.61 -4.30
CA VAL A 45 -16.23 2.45 -3.43
C VAL A 45 -17.61 2.22 -2.85
N SER A 46 -18.23 1.10 -3.21
CA SER A 46 -19.52 0.70 -2.66
C SER A 46 -19.41 -0.15 -1.39
N ASN A 47 -18.22 -0.64 -1.05
CA ASN A 47 -17.95 -1.57 0.06
C ASN A 47 -16.61 -1.25 0.73
N SER A 48 -16.40 -1.72 1.97
CA SER A 48 -15.08 -1.68 2.61
C SER A 48 -14.02 -2.41 1.76
N LEU A 49 -12.84 -1.82 1.66
CA LEU A 49 -11.71 -2.35 0.89
C LEU A 49 -10.64 -2.81 1.86
N HIS A 50 -10.18 -4.06 1.72
CA HIS A 50 -9.13 -4.61 2.57
C HIS A 50 -7.90 -5.02 1.75
N PHE A 51 -6.78 -4.32 1.90
CA PHE A 51 -5.52 -4.64 1.23
C PHE A 51 -4.56 -5.37 2.17
N ASN A 52 -4.05 -6.52 1.71
CA ASN A 52 -2.89 -7.16 2.30
C ASN A 52 -1.65 -6.77 1.50
N ILE A 53 -0.66 -6.22 2.18
CA ILE A 53 0.56 -5.70 1.57
C ILE A 53 1.76 -6.29 2.30
N ASP A 54 2.66 -6.89 1.54
CA ASP A 54 3.96 -7.32 2.02
C ASP A 54 4.94 -6.14 1.92
N TYR A 55 5.71 -5.92 2.98
CA TYR A 55 6.79 -4.95 3.01
C TYR A 55 8.13 -5.70 3.10
N PHE A 56 8.90 -5.63 2.02
CA PHE A 56 10.24 -6.20 1.95
C PHE A 56 11.25 -5.25 2.59
N ALA A 57 11.63 -5.51 3.84
CA ALA A 57 12.44 -4.59 4.65
C ALA A 57 13.79 -4.29 3.99
N ASP A 58 14.48 -5.33 3.51
CA ASP A 58 15.81 -5.20 2.89
C ASP A 58 15.77 -4.36 1.61
N LYS A 59 14.66 -4.44 0.86
CA LYS A 59 14.45 -3.70 -0.39
C LYS A 59 13.76 -2.37 -0.17
N ARG A 60 13.17 -2.16 1.01
CA ARG A 60 12.31 -1.03 1.39
C ARG A 60 11.14 -0.84 0.42
N LYS A 61 10.49 -1.95 0.05
CA LYS A 61 9.46 -1.97 -0.99
C LYS A 61 8.19 -2.66 -0.54
N PHE A 62 7.08 -2.24 -1.12
CA PHE A 62 5.78 -2.82 -0.88
C PHE A 62 5.40 -3.75 -2.05
N ALA A 63 4.63 -4.79 -1.76
CA ALA A 63 3.98 -5.62 -2.77
C ALA A 63 2.57 -5.96 -2.31
N ILE A 64 1.61 -5.82 -3.22
CA ILE A 64 0.21 -6.14 -2.91
C ILE A 64 -0.04 -7.58 -3.34
N THR A 65 -0.22 -8.47 -2.36
CA THR A 65 -0.47 -9.90 -2.54
C THR A 65 -1.98 -10.16 -2.52
N TYR A 66 -2.53 -10.27 -3.73
CA TYR A 66 -3.89 -10.73 -4.06
C TYR A 66 -5.10 -9.79 -3.96
N VAL A 67 -6.06 -10.15 -4.81
CA VAL A 67 -6.87 -9.23 -5.60
C VAL A 67 -8.21 -9.91 -5.93
N ASN A 68 -9.29 -9.44 -5.34
CA ASN A 68 -10.59 -9.61 -6.00
C ASN A 68 -10.63 -8.73 -7.27
N ARG A 69 -11.55 -9.00 -8.21
CA ARG A 69 -11.66 -8.23 -9.48
C ARG A 69 -11.73 -6.71 -9.29
N TYR A 70 -12.25 -6.25 -8.15
CA TYR A 70 -12.34 -4.82 -7.86
C TYR A 70 -10.99 -4.24 -7.43
N GLN A 71 -10.23 -4.97 -6.62
CA GLN A 71 -8.85 -4.63 -6.28
C GLN A 71 -7.92 -4.68 -7.49
N GLU A 72 -8.19 -5.52 -8.50
CA GLU A 72 -7.36 -5.58 -9.72
C GLU A 72 -7.41 -4.26 -10.46
N ARG A 73 -8.60 -3.65 -10.56
CA ARG A 73 -8.77 -2.32 -11.15
C ARG A 73 -8.03 -1.23 -10.37
N ILE A 74 -7.94 -1.39 -9.04
CA ILE A 74 -7.16 -0.45 -8.21
C ILE A 74 -5.67 -0.66 -8.48
N LEU A 75 -5.18 -1.90 -8.55
CA LEU A 75 -3.80 -2.22 -8.91
C LEU A 75 -3.41 -1.68 -10.29
N GLU A 76 -4.29 -1.80 -11.28
CA GLU A 76 -4.10 -1.21 -12.61
C GLU A 76 -3.90 0.30 -12.51
N ARG A 77 -4.73 0.99 -11.70
CA ARG A 77 -4.57 2.43 -11.49
C ARG A 77 -3.29 2.79 -10.75
N ILE A 78 -2.87 2.01 -9.76
CA ILE A 78 -1.57 2.21 -9.09
C ILE A 78 -0.45 2.13 -10.13
N ARG A 79 -0.48 1.12 -11.01
CA ARG A 79 0.54 0.94 -12.07
C ARG A 79 0.53 2.05 -13.12
N MET A 80 -0.60 2.73 -13.32
CA MET A 80 -0.70 3.88 -14.23
C MET A 80 -0.20 5.19 -13.60
N ASP A 81 -0.08 5.25 -12.28
CA ASP A 81 0.51 6.39 -11.57
C ASP A 81 2.01 6.16 -11.41
N ASP A 82 2.78 6.57 -12.42
CA ASP A 82 4.24 6.36 -12.46
C ASP A 82 4.95 6.92 -11.21
N TYR A 83 4.48 8.04 -10.65
CA TYR A 83 5.13 8.63 -9.48
C TYR A 83 4.88 7.78 -8.23
N PHE A 84 3.63 7.43 -7.97
CA PHE A 84 3.27 6.63 -6.80
C PHE A 84 3.84 5.20 -6.91
N TYR A 85 3.72 4.59 -8.08
CA TYR A 85 4.24 3.26 -8.36
C TYR A 85 5.74 3.19 -8.16
N ASN A 86 6.52 4.09 -8.79
CA ASN A 86 7.98 4.02 -8.69
C ASN A 86 8.48 4.31 -7.28
N ARG A 87 7.78 5.16 -6.51
CA ARG A 87 8.16 5.49 -5.13
C ARG A 87 8.04 4.30 -4.17
N TYR A 88 7.05 3.42 -4.37
CA TYR A 88 6.70 2.40 -3.38
C TYR A 88 6.80 0.95 -3.87
N PHE A 89 6.67 0.74 -5.18
CA PHE A 89 6.59 -0.57 -5.82
C PHE A 89 7.64 -0.80 -6.92
N GLY A 90 8.18 0.28 -7.52
CA GLY A 90 9.14 0.23 -8.63
C GLY A 90 10.48 -0.42 -8.30
N GLN A 91 11.20 -0.84 -9.35
CA GLN A 91 12.47 -1.59 -9.31
C GLN A 91 13.65 -0.83 -8.71
#